data_AF-A0A2E7Y822-F1
#
_entry.id   AF-A0A2E7Y822-F1
#
_cell.length_a   1.000
_cell.length_b   1.000
_cell.length_c   1.000
_cell.angle_alpha   90.00
_cell.angle_beta   90.00
_cell.angle_gamma   90.00
#
_symmetry.space_group_name_H-M   'P 1'
#
loop_
_entity.id
_entity.type
_entity.pdbx_description
1 polymer ?
#
loop_
_entity_poly.entity_id
_entity_poly.type
_entity_poly.pdbx_seq_one_letter_code
_entity_poly.pdbx_strand_id
1 'polypeptide(L)'
;MVQLGNFIWLAGVFDTAAPVCEPTGTIQPSMFNPVGVPGETILSITWLLFVISGGIAIVVLSLIAYAVLRCRRAEGDDLEPPQVYGSNPIELAWTVIPLLIVFLLFMVSARGIFELERTTPPEGALEVTVTGHRWWWEFDYGELGVVTAGELHVPIDE
;
A
#
# COMPACT_ATOMS: atom_id res chain seq x y z
N MET A 1 26.98 -5.77 -43.03
CA MET A 1 25.53 -5.64 -43.28
C MET A 1 24.90 -5.17 -41.98
N VAL A 2 24.59 -3.87 -41.95
CA VAL A 2 23.77 -3.08 -41.00
C VAL A 2 24.01 -3.22 -39.49
N GLN A 3 24.63 -2.15 -38.99
CA GLN A 3 24.65 -1.63 -37.62
C GLN A 3 23.36 -0.81 -37.38
N LEU A 4 22.64 -1.07 -36.29
CA LEU A 4 21.59 -0.26 -35.65
C LEU A 4 21.51 -0.78 -34.21
N GLY A 5 21.76 -0.06 -33.12
CA GLY A 5 21.67 1.37 -32.87
C GLY A 5 20.73 1.56 -31.67
N ASN A 6 21.31 1.84 -30.50
CA ASN A 6 20.72 2.43 -29.29
C ASN A 6 19.18 2.52 -29.17
N PHE A 7 18.63 1.89 -28.14
CA PHE A 7 17.53 2.48 -27.35
C PHE A 7 17.77 2.23 -25.87
N ILE A 8 18.57 3.13 -25.30
CA ILE A 8 18.70 3.36 -23.86
C ILE A 8 17.62 4.38 -23.47
N TRP A 9 17.07 4.21 -22.26
CA TRP A 9 16.29 5.15 -21.44
C TRP A 9 14.75 5.07 -21.54
N LEU A 10 14.13 4.53 -20.49
CA LEU A 10 13.11 5.18 -19.64
C LEU A 10 12.73 4.28 -18.44
N ALA A 11 13.72 3.80 -17.67
CA ALA A 11 13.49 3.06 -16.41
C ALA A 11 14.29 3.64 -15.23
N GLY A 12 14.68 4.93 -15.29
CA GLY A 12 15.67 5.54 -14.40
C GLY A 12 15.16 6.72 -13.58
N VAL A 13 13.92 6.69 -13.08
CA VAL A 13 13.42 7.78 -12.19
C VAL A 13 13.10 7.31 -10.77
N PHE A 14 13.26 6.03 -10.44
CA PHE A 14 13.01 5.53 -9.08
C PHE A 14 14.25 5.04 -8.32
N ASP A 15 15.46 5.24 -8.85
CA ASP A 15 16.69 4.83 -8.16
C ASP A 15 17.66 6.00 -8.00
N THR A 16 17.29 6.93 -7.12
CA THR A 16 18.26 7.79 -6.43
C THR A 16 18.09 7.61 -4.93
N ALA A 17 18.23 6.38 -4.46
CA ALA A 17 18.82 6.19 -3.15
C ALA A 17 20.33 6.29 -3.35
N ALA A 18 20.92 7.45 -3.01
CA ALA A 18 22.34 7.47 -2.73
C ALA A 18 22.65 6.33 -1.74
N PRO A 19 23.81 5.67 -1.81
CA PRO A 19 24.20 4.75 -0.76
C PRO A 19 24.41 5.58 0.51
N VAL A 20 23.33 5.76 1.27
CA VAL A 20 23.43 6.17 2.66
C VAL A 20 24.21 5.02 3.30
N CYS A 21 25.45 5.32 3.66
CA CYS A 21 26.20 4.47 4.56
C CYS A 21 25.42 4.47 5.88
N GLU A 22 24.45 3.56 6.00
CA GLU A 22 23.75 3.33 7.25
C GLU A 22 24.71 2.56 8.16
N PRO A 23 25.03 3.08 9.35
CA PRO A 23 25.76 2.30 10.33
C PRO A 23 24.90 1.07 10.65
N THR A 24 25.45 -0.12 10.42
CA THR A 24 24.89 -1.40 10.84
C THR A 24 24.43 -1.30 12.29
N GLY A 25 23.11 -1.25 12.54
CA GLY A 25 22.56 -1.36 13.89
C GLY A 25 21.38 -0.47 14.29
N THR A 26 20.88 0.43 13.45
CA THR A 26 19.63 1.15 13.76
C THR A 26 18.45 0.47 13.08
N ILE A 27 17.65 -0.30 13.82
CA ILE A 27 16.30 -0.67 13.37
C ILE A 27 15.53 0.64 13.19
N GLN A 28 15.43 1.12 11.95
CA GLN A 28 14.62 2.29 11.67
C GLN A 28 13.15 1.89 11.82
N PRO A 29 12.36 2.60 12.63
CA PRO A 29 10.94 2.33 12.74
C PRO A 29 10.26 2.72 11.41
N SER A 30 10.14 1.74 10.52
CA SER A 30 9.55 1.90 9.19
C SER A 30 8.51 0.82 8.97
N MET A 31 7.30 1.24 8.60
CA MET A 31 6.24 0.32 8.18
C MET A 31 6.58 -0.43 6.87
N PHE A 32 7.57 0.05 6.10
CA PHE A 32 7.99 -0.53 4.83
C PHE A 32 9.17 -1.49 4.95
N ASN A 33 9.72 -1.66 6.16
CA ASN A 33 10.76 -2.64 6.46
C ASN A 33 10.32 -3.51 7.65
N PRO A 34 9.30 -4.38 7.47
CA PRO A 34 8.80 -5.22 8.54
C PRO A 34 9.84 -6.27 8.93
N VAL A 35 9.99 -6.49 10.23
CA VAL A 35 10.86 -7.54 10.79
C VAL A 35 10.07 -8.72 11.38
N GLY A 36 8.75 -8.57 11.54
CA GLY A 36 7.87 -9.61 12.08
C GLY A 36 7.05 -10.30 10.99
N VAL A 37 6.76 -11.59 11.19
CA VAL A 37 5.96 -12.43 10.27
C VAL A 37 4.59 -11.81 9.93
N PRO A 38 3.81 -11.27 10.89
CA PRO A 38 2.57 -10.55 10.56
C PRO A 38 2.80 -9.30 9.71
N GLY A 39 3.94 -8.63 9.90
CA GLY A 39 4.29 -7.38 9.23
C GLY A 39 4.54 -7.56 7.72
N GLU A 40 5.14 -8.67 7.31
CA GLU A 40 5.34 -8.97 5.88
C GLU A 40 4.01 -9.13 5.14
N THR A 41 3.04 -9.81 5.76
CA THR A 41 1.69 -9.99 5.21
C THR A 41 1.00 -8.63 5.02
N ILE A 42 1.06 -7.76 6.03
CA ILE A 42 0.51 -6.41 5.97
C ILE A 42 1.19 -5.56 4.88
N LEU A 43 2.52 -5.66 4.75
CA LEU A 43 3.27 -4.95 3.72
C LEU A 43 2.84 -5.37 2.32
N SER A 44 2.66 -6.68 2.07
CA SER A 44 2.25 -7.20 0.77
C SER A 44 0.87 -6.67 0.34
N ILE A 45 -0.09 -6.63 1.27
CA ILE A 45 -1.44 -6.10 1.05
C ILE A 45 -1.38 -4.58 0.83
N THR A 46 -0.53 -3.88 1.58
CA THR A 46 -0.32 -2.44 1.43
C THR A 46 0.19 -2.09 0.04
N TRP A 47 1.19 -2.82 -0.47
CA TRP A 47 1.71 -2.62 -1.82
C TRP A 47 0.67 -2.92 -2.90
N LEU A 48 -0.11 -3.99 -2.74
CA LEU A 48 -1.20 -4.33 -3.66
C LEU A 48 -2.21 -3.18 -3.77
N LEU A 49 -2.65 -2.65 -2.62
CA LEU A 49 -3.59 -1.51 -2.55
C LEU A 49 -2.98 -0.25 -3.17
N PHE A 50 -1.71 0.02 -2.89
CA PHE A 50 -1.00 1.18 -3.42
C PHE A 50 -0.90 1.13 -4.95
N VAL A 51 -0.54 -0.01 -5.53
CA VAL A 51 -0.43 -0.19 -6.99
C VAL A 51 -1.79 -0.05 -7.67
N ILE A 52 -2.85 -0.67 -7.12
CA ILE A 52 -4.20 -0.60 -7.70
C ILE A 52 -4.74 0.83 -7.63
N SER A 53 -4.64 1.48 -6.47
CA SER A 53 -5.05 2.88 -6.28
C SER A 53 -4.26 3.82 -7.19
N GLY A 54 -2.94 3.66 -7.25
CA GLY A 54 -2.07 4.41 -8.15
C GLY A 54 -2.42 4.21 -9.62
N GLY A 55 -2.74 2.98 -10.02
CA GLY A 55 -3.20 2.66 -11.38
C GLY A 55 -4.50 3.38 -11.74
N ILE A 56 -5.50 3.37 -10.85
CA ILE A 56 -6.76 4.10 -11.05
C ILE A 56 -6.50 5.60 -11.16
N ALA A 57 -5.68 6.16 -10.26
CA ALA A 57 -5.32 7.57 -10.28
C ALA A 57 -4.65 7.96 -11.60
N ILE A 58 -3.70 7.14 -12.09
CA ILE A 58 -3.03 7.36 -13.38
C ILE A 58 -4.03 7.34 -14.53
N VAL A 59 -4.97 6.39 -14.57
CA VAL A 59 -6.00 6.32 -15.61
C VAL A 59 -6.87 7.58 -15.61
N VAL A 60 -7.37 7.99 -14.45
CA VAL A 60 -8.22 9.19 -14.33
C VAL A 60 -7.45 10.45 -14.70
N LEU A 61 -6.23 10.63 -14.17
CA LEU A 61 -5.37 11.77 -14.49
C LEU A 61 -5.02 11.82 -15.98
N SER A 62 -4.79 10.67 -16.61
CA SER A 62 -4.50 10.58 -18.04
C SER A 62 -5.70 10.96 -18.90
N LEU A 63 -6.91 10.52 -18.53
CA LEU A 63 -8.15 10.91 -19.23
C LEU A 63 -8.42 12.41 -19.11
N ILE A 64 -8.22 12.98 -17.91
CA ILE A 64 -8.36 14.42 -17.68
C ILE A 64 -7.31 15.18 -18.50
N ALA A 65 -6.04 14.78 -18.44
CA ALA A 65 -4.96 15.40 -19.19
C ALA A 65 -5.23 15.33 -20.70
N TYR A 66 -5.70 14.19 -21.20
CA TYR A 66 -6.10 14.02 -22.59
C TYR A 66 -7.23 14.99 -22.97
N ALA A 67 -8.29 15.07 -22.17
CA ALA A 67 -9.41 15.98 -22.41
C ALA A 67 -8.96 17.45 -22.42
N VAL A 68 -8.11 17.86 -21.48
CA VAL A 68 -7.58 19.23 -21.41
C VAL A 68 -6.72 19.56 -22.63
N LEU A 69 -5.84 18.65 -23.06
CA LEU A 69 -4.95 18.88 -24.20
C LEU A 69 -5.69 18.83 -25.54
N ARG A 70 -6.66 17.91 -25.68
CA ARG A 70 -7.39 17.68 -26.93
C ARG A 70 -8.52 18.68 -27.14
N CYS A 71 -9.28 19.00 -26.09
CA CYS A 71 -10.42 19.91 -26.13
C CYS A 71 -10.00 21.36 -25.80
N ARG A 72 -8.71 21.68 -25.87
CA ARG A 72 -8.23 23.06 -25.76
C ARG A 72 -8.75 23.85 -26.96
N ARG A 73 -9.54 24.88 -26.69
CA ARG A 73 -10.10 25.76 -27.71
C ARG A 73 -8.98 26.53 -28.42
N ALA A 74 -9.02 26.56 -29.74
CA ALA A 74 -8.11 27.37 -30.55
C ALA A 74 -8.53 28.84 -30.50
N GLU A 75 -7.56 29.76 -30.59
CA GLU A 75 -7.84 31.19 -30.67
C GLU A 75 -8.63 31.49 -31.96
N GLY A 76 -9.83 32.06 -31.81
CA GLY A 76 -10.71 32.42 -32.93
C GLY A 76 -11.77 31.37 -33.33
N ASP A 77 -11.90 30.27 -32.59
CA ASP A 77 -13.02 29.33 -32.77
C ASP A 77 -14.24 29.82 -31.99
N ASP A 78 -15.32 30.21 -32.68
CA ASP A 78 -16.61 30.67 -32.13
C ASP A 78 -17.74 29.63 -32.30
N LEU A 79 -17.41 28.39 -32.71
CA LEU A 79 -18.39 27.32 -32.88
C LEU A 79 -18.83 26.74 -31.53
N GLU A 80 -20.14 26.63 -31.33
CA GLU A 80 -20.74 25.95 -30.17
C GLU A 80 -20.46 24.44 -30.27
N PRO A 81 -19.91 23.79 -29.21
CA PRO A 81 -19.67 22.36 -29.23
C PRO A 81 -20.98 21.55 -29.34
N PRO A 82 -20.93 20.34 -29.92
CA PRO A 82 -22.09 19.47 -29.99
C PRO A 82 -22.62 19.16 -28.58
N GLN A 83 -23.90 19.42 -28.35
CA GLN A 83 -24.59 19.16 -27.08
C GLN A 83 -24.89 17.66 -26.94
N VAL A 84 -24.00 16.93 -26.27
CA VAL A 84 -24.15 15.50 -26.01
C VAL A 84 -24.63 15.30 -24.58
N TYR A 85 -25.83 14.74 -24.41
CA TYR A 85 -26.49 14.59 -23.09
C TYR A 85 -26.04 13.38 -22.26
N GLY A 86 -25.02 12.64 -22.72
CA GLY A 86 -24.51 11.45 -22.04
C GLY A 86 -24.95 10.14 -22.71
N SER A 87 -24.59 9.02 -22.09
CA SER A 87 -24.81 7.69 -22.63
C SER A 87 -24.98 6.69 -21.50
N ASN A 88 -26.22 6.24 -21.25
CA ASN A 88 -26.53 5.27 -20.18
C ASN A 88 -25.57 4.06 -20.13
N PRO A 89 -25.15 3.44 -21.26
CA PRO A 89 -24.17 2.36 -21.23
C PRO A 89 -22.81 2.76 -20.64
N ILE A 90 -22.33 3.98 -20.92
CA ILE A 90 -21.06 4.49 -20.41
C ILE A 90 -21.20 4.79 -18.91
N GLU A 91 -22.34 5.34 -18.50
CA GLU A 91 -22.61 5.63 -17.10
C GLU A 91 -22.64 4.36 -16.23
N LEU A 92 -23.24 3.30 -16.77
CA LEU A 92 -23.25 2.00 -16.11
C LEU A 92 -21.85 1.39 -16.06
N ALA A 93 -21.08 1.48 -17.15
CA ALA A 93 -19.73 0.91 -17.19
C ALA A 93 -18.81 1.53 -16.12
N TRP A 94 -18.79 2.86 -15.99
CA TRP A 94 -17.91 3.53 -15.02
C TRP A 94 -18.36 3.41 -13.57
N THR A 95 -19.59 2.96 -13.29
CA THR A 95 -20.05 2.72 -11.90
C THR A 95 -19.81 1.27 -11.50
N VAL A 96 -20.05 0.34 -12.41
CA VAL A 96 -19.83 -1.10 -12.19
C VAL A 96 -18.35 -1.42 -12.07
N ILE A 97 -17.47 -0.83 -12.90
CA ILE A 97 -16.04 -1.14 -12.86
C ILE A 97 -15.41 -0.78 -11.50
N PRO A 98 -15.54 0.45 -10.95
CA PRO A 98 -15.00 0.79 -9.64
C PRO A 98 -15.61 -0.05 -8.51
N LEU A 99 -16.92 -0.34 -8.59
CA LEU A 99 -17.59 -1.18 -7.61
C LEU A 99 -16.98 -2.58 -7.54
N LEU A 100 -16.74 -3.21 -8.70
CA LEU A 100 -16.11 -4.53 -8.78
C LEU A 100 -14.67 -4.51 -8.25
N ILE A 101 -13.90 -3.47 -8.56
CA ILE A 101 -12.52 -3.33 -8.05
C ILE A 101 -12.52 -3.27 -6.52
N VAL A 102 -13.35 -2.41 -5.93
CA VAL A 102 -13.45 -2.28 -4.47
C VAL A 102 -13.91 -3.58 -3.82
N PHE A 103 -14.88 -4.28 -4.42
CA PHE A 103 -15.36 -5.57 -3.92
C PHE A 103 -14.25 -6.64 -3.90
N LEU A 104 -13.44 -6.72 -4.96
CA LEU A 104 -12.30 -7.63 -5.02
C LEU A 104 -11.23 -7.28 -3.97
N LEU A 105 -10.91 -5.99 -3.82
CA LEU A 105 -9.97 -5.52 -2.80
C LEU A 105 -10.46 -5.88 -1.40
N PHE A 106 -11.74 -5.65 -1.12
CA PHE A 106 -12.36 -6.03 0.15
C PHE A 106 -12.20 -7.53 0.43
N MET A 107 -12.42 -8.41 -0.54
CA MET A 107 -12.24 -9.85 -0.35
C MET A 107 -10.79 -10.23 0.00
N VAL A 108 -9.81 -9.62 -0.67
CA VAL A 108 -8.39 -9.87 -0.40
C VAL A 108 -8.03 -9.37 1.00
N SER A 109 -8.42 -8.15 1.35
CA SER A 109 -8.16 -7.57 2.68
C SER A 109 -8.84 -8.36 3.80
N ALA A 110 -10.10 -8.75 3.62
CA ALA A 110 -10.82 -9.56 4.60
C ALA A 110 -10.14 -10.92 4.83
N ARG A 111 -9.66 -11.59 3.77
CA ARG A 111 -8.88 -12.82 3.92
C ARG A 111 -7.60 -12.58 4.72
N GLY A 112 -6.85 -11.52 4.43
CA GLY A 112 -5.62 -11.19 5.17
C GLY A 112 -5.87 -10.96 6.66
N ILE A 113 -6.92 -10.21 7.01
CA ILE A 113 -7.33 -10.00 8.42
C ILE A 113 -7.62 -11.33 9.09
N PHE A 114 -8.41 -12.19 8.43
CA PHE A 114 -8.77 -13.49 8.97
C PHE A 114 -7.61 -14.46 9.12
N GLU A 115 -6.57 -14.33 8.32
CA GLU A 115 -5.34 -15.13 8.43
C GLU A 115 -4.52 -14.67 9.65
N LEU A 116 -4.39 -13.36 9.83
CA LEU A 116 -3.71 -12.74 10.99
C LEU A 116 -4.41 -13.06 12.32
N GLU A 117 -5.74 -12.96 12.36
CA GLU A 117 -6.54 -13.19 13.57
C GLU A 117 -6.62 -14.67 13.98
N ARG A 118 -6.57 -15.60 13.01
CA ARG A 118 -6.72 -17.05 13.28
C ARG A 118 -5.40 -17.73 13.63
N THR A 119 -4.32 -16.99 13.83
CA THR A 119 -3.05 -17.53 14.28
C THR A 119 -3.24 -18.12 15.68
N THR A 120 -3.46 -19.44 15.75
CA THR A 120 -3.47 -20.14 17.03
C THR A 120 -2.07 -20.04 17.60
N PRO A 121 -1.90 -19.60 18.87
CA PRO A 121 -0.59 -19.52 19.47
C PRO A 121 0.13 -20.88 19.34
N PRO A 122 1.40 -20.90 18.92
CA PRO A 122 2.21 -22.12 18.93
C PRO A 122 2.19 -22.79 20.31
N GLU A 123 2.37 -24.12 20.36
CA GLU A 123 2.53 -24.82 21.64
C GLU A 123 3.79 -24.27 22.36
N GLY A 124 3.62 -23.73 23.58
CA GLY A 124 4.70 -23.09 24.33
C GLY A 124 4.87 -21.60 24.09
N ALA A 125 3.95 -20.95 23.37
CA ALA A 125 3.99 -19.50 23.17
C ALA A 125 3.97 -18.74 24.51
N LEU A 126 4.88 -17.76 24.63
CA LEU A 126 4.98 -16.91 25.81
C LEU A 126 3.74 -16.03 25.98
N GLU A 127 2.96 -16.27 27.04
CA GLU A 127 1.82 -15.44 27.39
C GLU A 127 2.29 -14.18 28.15
N VAL A 128 2.04 -13.01 27.55
CA VAL A 128 2.33 -11.70 28.15
C VAL A 128 1.04 -10.92 28.30
N THR A 129 0.70 -10.56 29.54
CA THR A 129 -0.42 -9.65 29.81
C THR A 129 0.07 -8.21 29.72
N VAL A 130 -0.55 -7.42 28.84
CA VAL A 130 -0.20 -6.01 28.64
C VAL A 130 -1.25 -5.11 29.25
N THR A 131 -0.87 -4.32 30.25
CA THR A 131 -1.75 -3.34 30.91
C THR A 131 -1.37 -1.92 30.50
N GLY A 132 -2.32 -1.21 29.90
CA GLY A 132 -2.15 0.20 29.53
C GLY A 132 -2.45 1.13 30.70
N HIS A 133 -1.45 1.88 31.14
CA HIS A 133 -1.61 2.95 32.12
C HIS A 133 -1.53 4.32 31.45
N ARG A 134 -1.90 5.38 32.19
CA ARG A 134 -1.69 6.74 31.70
C ARG A 134 -0.19 6.99 31.53
N TRP A 135 0.24 7.16 30.29
CA TRP A 135 1.62 7.48 29.86
C TRP A 135 2.67 6.39 30.05
N TRP A 136 2.31 5.17 30.42
CA TRP A 136 3.24 4.04 30.48
C TRP A 136 2.51 2.70 30.28
N TRP A 137 3.29 1.65 30.01
CA TRP A 137 2.79 0.30 29.76
C TRP A 137 3.41 -0.65 30.78
N GLU A 138 2.62 -1.55 31.32
CA GLU A 138 3.06 -2.66 32.18
C GLU A 138 2.97 -3.96 31.39
N PHE A 139 4.01 -4.80 31.49
CA PHE A 139 4.09 -6.10 30.86
C PHE A 139 4.30 -7.17 31.95
N ASP A 140 3.33 -8.07 32.10
CA ASP A 140 3.36 -9.16 33.06
C ASP A 140 3.59 -10.50 32.34
N TYR A 141 4.69 -11.16 32.69
CA TYR A 141 5.07 -12.48 32.18
C TYR A 141 4.61 -13.54 33.18
N GLY A 142 3.33 -13.92 33.13
CA GLY A 142 2.67 -14.71 34.17
C GLY A 142 3.39 -16.00 34.55
N GLU A 143 3.94 -16.73 33.58
CA GLU A 143 4.68 -17.98 33.83
C GLU A 143 6.06 -17.76 34.49
N LEU A 144 6.68 -16.60 34.27
CA LEU A 144 8.00 -16.25 34.79
C LEU A 144 7.91 -15.46 36.11
N GLY A 145 6.74 -14.93 36.45
CA GLY A 145 6.50 -14.11 37.64
C GLY A 145 7.26 -12.77 37.61
N VAL A 146 7.60 -12.29 36.42
CA VAL A 146 8.33 -11.03 36.21
C VAL A 146 7.38 -9.98 35.66
N VAL A 147 7.47 -8.75 36.18
CA VAL A 147 6.71 -7.59 35.68
C VAL A 147 7.70 -6.50 35.27
N THR A 148 7.54 -5.98 34.06
CA THR A 148 8.36 -4.88 33.53
C THR A 148 7.49 -3.66 33.21
N ALA A 149 8.10 -2.47 33.24
CA ALA A 149 7.44 -1.20 32.96
C ALA A 149 8.13 -0.50 31.79
N GLY A 150 7.37 -0.19 30.74
CA GLY A 150 7.85 0.54 29.55
C GLY A 150 8.73 -0.26 28.59
N GLU A 151 9.24 -1.43 29.00
CA GLU A 151 10.11 -2.29 28.19
C GLU A 151 9.52 -3.70 28.09
N LEU A 152 9.40 -4.19 26.85
CA LEU A 152 8.95 -5.54 26.50
C LEU A 152 10.12 -6.27 25.86
N HIS A 153 10.43 -7.47 26.36
CA HIS A 153 11.47 -8.34 25.84
C HIS A 153 10.81 -9.60 25.29
N VAL A 154 11.04 -9.87 24.00
CA VAL A 154 10.49 -11.04 23.32
C VAL A 154 11.68 -11.82 22.72
N PRO A 155 11.75 -13.15 22.92
CA PRO A 155 12.73 -13.97 22.21
C PRO A 155 12.43 -13.92 20.71
N ILE A 156 13.48 -13.81 19.91
CA ILE A 156 13.36 -13.97 18.45
C ILE A 156 13.28 -15.47 18.12
N ASP A 157 12.45 -15.84 17.14
CA ASP A 157 12.29 -17.20 16.59
C ASP A 157 11.40 -18.20 17.37
N GLU A 158 10.49 -17.73 18.22
CA GLU A 158 9.44 -18.54 18.89
C GLU A 158 8.03 -18.26 18.31
#